data_AF-A0A5C1WJ06-F1
#
_entry.id   AF-A0A5C1WJ06-F1
#
_cell.length_a   1.000
_cell.length_b   1.000
_cell.length_c   1.000
_cell.angle_alpha   90.00
_cell.angle_beta   90.00
_cell.angle_gamma   90.00
#
_symmetry.space_group_name_H-M   'P 1'
#
loop_
_entity.id
_entity.type
_entity.pdbx_description
1 polymer ?
#
loop_
_entity_poly.entity_id
_entity_poly.type
_entity_poly.pdbx_seq_one_letter_code
_entity_poly.pdbx_strand_id
1 'polypeptide(L)'
;MSSSDTTRLPGQPVPASQPADFEPVMEGKVLLRRIRAGALATLDSTDGSPFASLVNVATDFDGAPLLLLSRLAAHRTNIEKDARISLLLSEGGKGDPLAHARLTVKGLAVIVEEEGARARCKARFLARHPKSALYADFPDFGFFRVAVGGGHLNGGFARAALLSAEELLTDIGGAEALGAAEAGAIEHMNADHADAVRLYATKLLGGREGPWRITGIDPEGLDLAFADDTLRLVFDKPVQDATALRLTLVHLAEKARG
;
A
#
# COMPACT_ATOMS: atom_id res chain seq x y z
N MET A 1 -6.24 -20.19 -35.98
CA MET A 1 -7.15 -20.64 -34.91
C MET A 1 -6.64 -21.98 -34.40
N SER A 2 -5.95 -22.00 -33.27
CA SER A 2 -5.65 -23.25 -32.55
C SER A 2 -5.71 -22.90 -31.07
N SER A 3 -6.81 -23.29 -30.44
CA SER A 3 -7.00 -23.21 -28.99
C SER A 3 -6.16 -24.32 -28.35
N SER A 4 -5.19 -23.95 -27.54
CA SER A 4 -4.50 -24.87 -26.63
C SER A 4 -5.43 -25.21 -25.47
N ASP A 5 -6.20 -26.28 -25.66
CA ASP A 5 -7.05 -26.87 -24.64
C ASP A 5 -6.16 -27.51 -23.57
N THR A 6 -6.07 -26.87 -22.40
CA THR A 6 -5.27 -27.37 -21.27
C THR A 6 -6.13 -28.36 -20.51
N THR A 7 -5.81 -29.64 -20.64
CA THR A 7 -6.53 -30.76 -20.02
C THR A 7 -6.60 -30.58 -18.49
N ARG A 8 -7.80 -30.31 -17.96
CA ARG A 8 -8.02 -30.18 -16.51
C ARG A 8 -7.96 -31.56 -15.84
N LEU A 9 -7.31 -31.63 -14.68
CA LEU A 9 -7.35 -32.81 -13.82
C LEU A 9 -8.74 -32.91 -13.14
N PRO A 10 -9.34 -34.11 -13.05
CA PRO A 10 -10.65 -34.30 -12.43
C PRO A 10 -10.60 -33.97 -10.93
N GLY A 11 -11.52 -33.12 -10.46
CA GLY A 11 -11.67 -32.75 -9.04
C GLY A 11 -11.28 -31.32 -8.67
N GLN A 12 -10.76 -30.51 -9.59
CA GLN A 12 -10.61 -29.07 -9.33
C GLN A 12 -11.99 -28.39 -9.32
N PRO A 13 -12.32 -27.58 -8.30
CA PRO A 13 -13.50 -26.73 -8.32
C PRO A 13 -13.48 -25.89 -9.60
N VAL A 14 -14.60 -25.87 -10.34
CA VAL A 14 -14.78 -24.90 -11.42
C VAL A 14 -14.67 -23.52 -10.78
N PRO A 15 -13.73 -22.65 -11.21
CA PRO A 15 -13.69 -21.29 -10.71
C PRO A 15 -15.06 -20.67 -10.93
N ALA A 16 -15.72 -20.21 -9.87
CA ALA A 16 -16.94 -19.43 -10.02
C ALA A 16 -16.64 -18.28 -10.98
N SER A 17 -17.54 -18.03 -11.93
CA SER A 17 -17.41 -16.86 -12.81
C SER A 17 -17.35 -15.62 -11.94
N GLN A 18 -16.28 -14.83 -12.09
CA GLN A 18 -16.12 -13.60 -11.33
C GLN A 18 -17.22 -12.59 -11.71
N PRO A 19 -17.67 -11.75 -10.76
CA PRO A 19 -18.58 -10.63 -11.07
C PRO A 19 -17.99 -9.71 -12.13
N ALA A 20 -18.82 -9.16 -13.02
CA ALA A 20 -18.37 -8.29 -14.11
C ALA A 20 -17.80 -6.94 -13.65
N ASP A 21 -18.13 -6.52 -12.44
CA ASP A 21 -17.66 -5.29 -11.79
C ASP A 21 -16.41 -5.51 -10.91
N PHE A 22 -15.83 -6.72 -10.93
CA PHE A 22 -14.65 -7.03 -10.15
C PHE A 22 -13.39 -6.53 -10.86
N GLU A 23 -12.75 -5.52 -10.27
CA GLU A 23 -11.51 -4.90 -10.75
C GLU A 23 -10.34 -5.29 -9.81
N PRO A 24 -9.81 -6.53 -9.90
CA PRO A 24 -8.92 -7.09 -8.89
C PRO A 24 -7.60 -6.33 -8.75
N VAL A 25 -7.05 -5.81 -9.84
CA VAL A 25 -5.79 -5.05 -9.83
C VAL A 25 -5.98 -3.75 -9.04
N MET A 26 -7.03 -2.99 -9.35
CA MET A 26 -7.34 -1.72 -8.67
C MET A 26 -7.64 -1.95 -7.19
N GLU A 27 -8.46 -2.95 -6.86
CA GLU A 27 -8.80 -3.27 -5.47
C GLU A 27 -7.55 -3.70 -4.68
N GLY A 28 -6.69 -4.53 -5.26
CA GLY A 28 -5.41 -4.92 -4.66
C GLY A 28 -4.50 -3.73 -4.37
N LYS A 29 -4.30 -2.83 -5.34
CA LYS A 29 -3.52 -1.60 -5.15
C LYS A 29 -4.11 -0.70 -4.07
N VAL A 30 -5.43 -0.52 -4.06
CA VAL A 30 -6.11 0.31 -3.05
C VAL A 30 -5.95 -0.25 -1.65
N LEU A 31 -6.10 -1.56 -1.46
CA LEU A 31 -5.86 -2.21 -0.15
C LEU A 31 -4.42 -2.04 0.30
N LEU A 32 -3.46 -2.24 -0.61
CA LEU A 32 -2.03 -2.07 -0.36
C LEU A 32 -1.68 -0.64 0.10
N ARG A 33 -2.30 0.37 -0.51
CA ARG A 33 -2.09 1.79 -0.18
C ARG A 33 -2.84 2.25 1.07
N ARG A 34 -4.01 1.69 1.35
CA ARG A 34 -4.86 2.10 2.49
C ARG A 34 -4.48 1.42 3.79
N ILE A 35 -4.27 0.12 3.80
CA ILE A 35 -4.13 -0.62 5.05
C ILE A 35 -2.79 -0.30 5.72
N ARG A 36 -2.85 0.24 6.94
CA ARG A 36 -1.70 0.76 7.68
C ARG A 36 -1.07 -0.21 8.67
N ALA A 37 -1.69 -1.36 8.90
CA ALA A 37 -1.18 -2.39 9.79
C ALA A 37 -1.59 -3.77 9.27
N GLY A 38 -0.72 -4.76 9.42
CA GLY A 38 -0.94 -6.09 8.89
C GLY A 38 -0.28 -7.19 9.72
N ALA A 39 -0.70 -8.42 9.46
CA ALA A 39 -0.05 -9.59 10.04
C ALA A 39 1.12 -10.02 9.13
N LEU A 40 2.34 -9.88 9.65
CA LEU A 40 3.57 -10.31 9.02
C LEU A 40 3.89 -11.74 9.45
N ALA A 41 3.89 -12.66 8.49
CA ALA A 41 4.38 -14.02 8.64
C ALA A 41 5.85 -14.10 8.21
N THR A 42 6.66 -14.67 9.08
CA THR A 42 8.10 -14.95 8.91
C THR A 42 8.38 -16.41 9.28
N LEU A 43 9.60 -16.89 9.08
CA LEU A 43 10.03 -18.23 9.51
C LEU A 43 10.89 -18.11 10.77
N ASP A 44 10.50 -18.79 11.85
CA ASP A 44 11.23 -18.76 13.12
C ASP A 44 12.69 -19.16 12.91
N SER A 45 13.58 -18.33 13.43
CA SER A 45 15.01 -18.49 13.20
C SER A 45 15.61 -19.73 13.87
N THR A 46 14.91 -20.39 14.79
CA THR A 46 15.40 -21.57 15.50
C THR A 46 14.99 -22.86 14.80
N ASP A 47 13.69 -23.03 14.53
CA ASP A 47 13.10 -24.30 14.08
C ASP A 47 12.43 -24.22 12.69
N GLY A 48 12.33 -23.01 12.10
CA GLY A 48 11.68 -22.79 10.81
C GLY A 48 10.15 -22.78 10.84
N SER A 49 9.53 -22.79 12.03
CA SER A 49 8.08 -22.70 12.18
C SER A 49 7.54 -21.35 11.68
N PRO A 50 6.35 -21.30 11.05
CA PRO A 50 5.73 -20.03 10.70
C PRO A 50 5.43 -19.18 11.93
N PHE A 51 5.89 -17.93 11.93
CA PHE A 51 5.71 -16.98 13.02
C PHE A 51 4.97 -15.73 12.53
N ALA A 52 3.80 -15.45 13.11
CA ALA A 52 2.98 -14.29 12.78
C ALA A 52 3.14 -13.18 13.83
N SER A 53 3.30 -11.94 13.37
CA SER A 53 3.35 -10.75 14.24
C SER A 53 2.65 -9.56 13.60
N LEU A 54 2.17 -8.62 14.43
CA LEU A 54 1.56 -7.39 13.96
C LEU A 54 2.65 -6.36 13.62
N VAL A 55 2.55 -5.72 12.45
CA VAL A 55 3.43 -4.63 12.03
C VAL A 55 2.65 -3.44 11.49
N ASN A 56 3.20 -2.24 11.67
CA ASN A 56 2.78 -1.06 10.91
C ASN A 56 3.31 -1.16 9.47
N VAL A 57 2.53 -0.64 8.52
CA VAL A 57 2.80 -0.74 7.09
C VAL A 57 2.59 0.63 6.44
N ALA A 58 3.61 1.10 5.74
CA ALA A 58 3.51 2.19 4.77
C ALA A 58 3.88 1.66 3.37
N THR A 59 3.92 2.51 2.36
CA THR A 59 4.35 2.13 1.01
C THR A 59 5.37 3.11 0.43
N ASP A 60 6.33 2.60 -0.33
CA ASP A 60 7.25 3.42 -1.13
C ASP A 60 6.53 4.03 -2.35
N PHE A 61 7.22 4.85 -3.14
CA PHE A 61 6.67 5.56 -4.29
C PHE A 61 5.89 4.65 -5.26
N ASP A 62 6.44 3.47 -5.55
CA ASP A 62 5.83 2.44 -6.42
C ASP A 62 4.79 1.54 -5.72
N GLY A 63 4.55 1.68 -4.42
CA GLY A 63 3.59 0.86 -3.69
C GLY A 63 4.18 -0.31 -2.94
N ALA A 64 5.49 -0.55 -3.05
CA ALA A 64 6.14 -1.61 -2.30
C ALA A 64 5.97 -1.38 -0.78
N PRO A 65 5.56 -2.40 0.01
CA PRO A 65 5.43 -2.27 1.45
C PRO A 65 6.72 -1.82 2.12
N LEU A 66 6.60 -0.85 3.02
CA LEU A 66 7.66 -0.40 3.90
C LEU A 66 7.36 -0.82 5.33
N LEU A 67 8.36 -1.38 5.99
CA LEU A 67 8.32 -1.83 7.38
C LEU A 67 9.44 -1.14 8.18
N LEU A 68 9.19 -0.85 9.45
CA LEU A 68 10.17 -0.31 10.38
C LEU A 68 10.33 -1.29 11.55
N LEU A 69 11.44 -2.03 11.57
CA LEU A 69 11.60 -3.21 12.43
C LEU A 69 12.81 -3.06 13.37
N SER A 70 12.58 -3.29 14.67
CA SER A 70 13.64 -3.32 15.71
C SER A 70 14.39 -4.66 15.70
N ARG A 71 15.72 -4.63 15.89
CA ARG A 71 16.58 -5.80 16.12
C ARG A 71 16.19 -6.61 17.37
N LEU A 72 15.38 -6.05 18.27
CA LEU A 72 14.88 -6.74 19.45
C LEU A 72 13.63 -7.61 19.16
N ALA A 73 12.99 -7.44 18.01
CA ALA A 73 11.78 -8.18 17.67
C ALA A 73 12.08 -9.52 17.01
N ALA A 74 11.33 -10.57 17.39
CA ALA A 74 11.50 -11.92 16.84
C ALA A 74 11.40 -11.94 15.29
N HIS A 75 10.43 -11.23 14.70
CA HIS A 75 10.29 -11.15 13.24
C HIS A 75 11.52 -10.54 12.54
N ARG A 76 12.29 -9.68 13.22
CA ARG A 76 13.49 -9.08 12.65
C ARG A 76 14.63 -10.10 12.61
N THR A 77 14.83 -10.85 13.70
CA THR A 77 15.79 -11.97 13.72
C THR A 77 15.43 -13.04 12.69
N ASN A 78 14.14 -13.35 12.56
CA ASN A 78 13.62 -14.28 11.56
C ASN A 78 13.98 -13.82 10.13
N ILE A 79 13.69 -12.56 9.80
CA ILE A 79 14.01 -11.98 8.48
C ILE A 79 15.51 -11.96 8.19
N GLU A 80 16.35 -11.69 9.18
CA GLU A 80 17.81 -11.70 9.02
C GLU A 80 18.36 -13.09 8.69
N LYS A 81 17.67 -14.17 9.12
CA LYS A 81 18.02 -15.55 8.75
C LYS A 81 17.39 -15.98 7.42
N ASP A 82 16.14 -15.62 7.18
CA ASP A 82 15.40 -15.92 5.97
C ASP A 82 14.47 -14.77 5.60
N ALA A 83 14.78 -14.09 4.51
CA ALA A 83 14.07 -12.88 4.09
C ALA A 83 12.66 -13.14 3.56
N ARG A 84 12.23 -14.39 3.37
CA ARG A 84 10.89 -14.72 2.85
C ARG A 84 9.82 -14.33 3.85
N ILE A 85 8.88 -13.51 3.39
CA ILE A 85 7.75 -13.05 4.20
C ILE A 85 6.42 -13.21 3.45
N SER A 86 5.35 -13.23 4.23
CA SER A 86 4.02 -12.90 3.75
C SER A 86 3.39 -11.84 4.64
N LEU A 87 2.71 -10.87 4.03
CA LEU A 87 2.03 -9.79 4.71
C LEU A 87 0.54 -9.84 4.39
N LEU A 88 -0.28 -10.12 5.40
CA LEU A 88 -1.73 -10.05 5.29
C LEU A 88 -2.21 -8.64 5.67
N LEU A 89 -2.86 -8.00 4.70
CA LEU A 89 -3.54 -6.73 4.84
C LEU A 89 -5.05 -7.02 4.76
N SER A 90 -5.77 -6.79 5.85
CA SER A 90 -7.23 -6.97 5.89
C SER A 90 -7.89 -5.63 6.20
N GLU A 91 -8.90 -5.26 5.40
CA GLU A 91 -9.66 -4.02 5.63
C GLU A 91 -10.42 -4.08 6.95
N GLY A 92 -10.93 -5.28 7.30
CA GLY A 92 -11.79 -5.48 8.46
C GLY A 92 -13.09 -4.67 8.36
N GLY A 93 -13.83 -4.61 9.45
CA GLY A 93 -15.10 -3.87 9.49
C GLY A 93 -16.10 -4.52 10.44
N LYS A 94 -17.32 -3.97 10.46
CA LYS A 94 -18.44 -4.54 11.22
C LYS A 94 -18.96 -5.80 10.51
N GLY A 95 -19.55 -6.73 11.28
CA GLY A 95 -20.16 -7.94 10.74
C GLY A 95 -19.16 -9.09 10.58
N ASP A 96 -19.39 -9.96 9.61
CA ASP A 96 -18.53 -11.12 9.33
C ASP A 96 -17.15 -10.67 8.81
N PRO A 97 -16.04 -11.00 9.51
CA PRO A 97 -14.69 -10.68 9.08
C PRO A 97 -14.34 -11.18 7.67
N LEU A 98 -14.92 -12.32 7.24
CA LEU A 98 -14.63 -12.93 5.95
C LEU A 98 -15.39 -12.29 4.77
N ALA A 99 -16.30 -11.36 5.05
CA ALA A 99 -16.98 -10.58 4.02
C ALA A 99 -16.14 -9.38 3.54
N HIS A 100 -15.10 -8.99 4.29
CA HIS A 100 -14.27 -7.83 3.97
C HIS A 100 -13.09 -8.20 3.09
N ALA A 101 -12.67 -7.24 2.26
CA ALA A 101 -11.57 -7.43 1.34
C ALA A 101 -10.24 -7.59 2.09
N ARG A 102 -9.37 -8.45 1.57
CA ARG A 102 -8.03 -8.69 2.10
C ARG A 102 -7.05 -9.00 0.99
N LEU A 103 -5.82 -8.57 1.17
CA LEU A 103 -4.69 -8.83 0.28
C LEU A 103 -3.59 -9.52 1.06
N THR A 104 -3.11 -10.66 0.55
CA THR A 104 -1.88 -11.28 1.05
C THR A 104 -0.76 -10.99 0.06
N VAL A 105 0.25 -10.22 0.45
CA VAL A 105 1.46 -9.97 -0.34
C VAL A 105 2.52 -10.98 0.07
N LYS A 106 3.25 -11.55 -0.89
CA LYS A 106 4.41 -12.42 -0.64
C LYS A 106 5.64 -11.78 -1.26
N GLY A 107 6.80 -11.97 -0.64
CA GLY A 107 8.03 -11.39 -1.15
C GLY A 107 9.22 -11.62 -0.23
N LEU A 108 10.25 -10.82 -0.45
CA LEU A 108 11.44 -10.77 0.39
C LEU A 108 11.50 -9.43 1.13
N ALA A 109 11.71 -9.44 2.44
CA ALA A 109 11.98 -8.22 3.19
C ALA A 109 13.45 -7.83 3.00
N VAL A 110 13.71 -6.73 2.30
CA VAL A 110 15.06 -6.23 2.01
C VAL A 110 15.33 -4.99 2.84
N ILE A 111 16.42 -4.99 3.60
CA ILE A 111 16.84 -3.84 4.39
C ILE A 111 17.25 -2.68 3.46
N VAL A 112 16.87 -1.46 3.82
CA VAL A 112 17.20 -0.24 3.07
C VAL A 112 18.41 0.43 3.72
N GLU A 113 19.60 0.21 3.15
CA GLU A 113 20.87 0.72 3.67
C GLU A 113 21.33 2.02 3.00
N GLU A 114 21.00 2.22 1.72
CA GLU A 114 21.39 3.42 0.97
C GLU A 114 20.70 4.65 1.59
N GLU A 115 21.49 5.67 1.94
CA GLU A 115 21.05 6.80 2.77
C GLU A 115 19.90 7.59 2.13
N GLY A 116 19.95 7.84 0.82
CA GLY A 116 18.89 8.54 0.10
C GLY A 116 17.57 7.76 0.09
N ALA A 117 17.63 6.47 -0.22
CA ALA A 117 16.48 5.57 -0.17
C ALA A 117 15.94 5.43 1.26
N ARG A 118 16.81 5.34 2.26
CA ARG A 118 16.44 5.29 3.68
C ARG A 118 15.72 6.56 4.10
N ALA A 119 16.24 7.74 3.73
CA ALA A 119 15.61 9.03 4.01
C ALA A 119 14.21 9.14 3.37
N ARG A 120 14.06 8.73 2.11
CA ARG A 120 12.76 8.68 1.42
C ARG A 120 11.78 7.74 2.12
N CYS A 121 12.21 6.51 2.41
CA CYS A 121 11.39 5.51 3.10
C CYS A 121 10.94 6.01 4.48
N LYS A 122 11.86 6.63 5.23
CA LYS A 122 11.57 7.25 6.53
C LYS A 122 10.51 8.34 6.39
N ALA A 123 10.67 9.26 5.44
CA ALA A 123 9.71 10.35 5.22
C ALA A 123 8.30 9.81 4.96
N ARG A 124 8.14 8.86 4.03
CA ARG A 124 6.84 8.21 3.73
C ARG A 124 6.29 7.43 4.92
N PHE A 125 7.14 6.68 5.62
CA PHE A 125 6.70 5.92 6.79
C PHE A 125 6.20 6.83 7.92
N LEU A 126 6.92 7.92 8.21
CA LEU A 126 6.52 8.90 9.24
C LEU A 126 5.32 9.74 8.83
N ALA A 127 5.18 10.07 7.54
CA ALA A 127 3.98 10.70 7.02
C ALA A 127 2.75 9.84 7.33
N ARG A 128 2.85 8.51 7.23
CA ARG A 128 1.76 7.57 7.58
C ARG A 128 1.64 7.27 9.08
N HIS A 129 2.77 7.17 9.78
CA HIS A 129 2.88 6.82 11.20
C HIS A 129 3.69 7.85 11.99
N PRO A 130 3.14 9.03 12.31
CA PRO A 130 3.89 10.10 12.97
C PRO A 130 4.48 9.69 14.33
N LYS A 131 3.77 8.83 15.08
CA LYS A 131 4.23 8.31 16.38
C LYS A 131 5.52 7.49 16.28
N SER A 132 5.85 6.96 15.10
CA SER A 132 7.09 6.20 14.88
C SER A 132 8.34 7.08 14.91
N ALA A 133 8.22 8.40 14.82
CA ALA A 133 9.35 9.32 14.96
C ALA A 133 10.04 9.20 16.33
N LEU A 134 9.33 8.69 17.35
CA LEU A 134 9.87 8.46 18.69
C LEU A 134 10.98 7.39 18.73
N TYR A 135 11.06 6.52 17.73
CA TYR A 135 12.00 5.38 17.71
C TYR A 135 12.64 5.10 16.34
N ALA A 136 12.20 5.75 15.26
CA ALA A 136 12.69 5.50 13.90
C ALA A 136 14.20 5.75 13.71
N ASP A 137 14.79 6.59 14.56
CA ASP A 137 16.22 6.93 14.54
C ASP A 137 17.05 6.15 15.57
N PHE A 138 16.43 5.24 16.32
CA PHE A 138 17.19 4.39 17.22
C PHE A 138 18.06 3.41 16.42
N PRO A 139 19.29 3.14 16.88
CA PRO A 139 20.26 2.34 16.13
C PRO A 139 19.83 0.87 15.94
N ASP A 140 18.89 0.38 16.75
CA ASP A 140 18.33 -0.96 16.61
C ASP A 140 17.16 -1.02 15.61
N PHE A 141 16.68 0.10 15.07
CA PHE A 141 15.60 0.13 14.08
C PHE A 141 16.13 0.23 12.65
N GLY A 142 15.55 -0.55 11.75
CA GLY A 142 15.84 -0.48 10.31
C GLY A 142 14.57 -0.44 9.45
N PHE A 143 14.64 0.31 8.35
CA PHE A 143 13.63 0.28 7.32
C PHE A 143 13.84 -0.90 6.39
N PHE A 144 12.76 -1.61 6.09
CA PHE A 144 12.72 -2.67 5.08
C PHE A 144 11.75 -2.29 4.00
N ARG A 145 12.13 -2.59 2.76
CA ARG A 145 11.23 -2.57 1.61
C ARG A 145 10.98 -4.00 1.18
N VAL A 146 9.72 -4.36 0.98
CA VAL A 146 9.37 -5.69 0.48
C VAL A 146 9.60 -5.73 -1.03
N ALA A 147 10.49 -6.59 -1.48
CA ALA A 147 10.57 -7.01 -2.87
C ALA A 147 9.38 -7.93 -3.15
N VAL A 148 8.30 -7.35 -3.71
CA VAL A 148 7.03 -8.03 -3.96
C VAL A 148 7.22 -9.12 -5.01
N GLY A 149 6.81 -10.35 -4.69
CA GLY A 149 6.76 -11.48 -5.62
C GLY A 149 5.35 -11.75 -6.17
N GLY A 150 4.35 -11.00 -5.70
CA GLY A 150 2.94 -11.12 -6.09
C GLY A 150 2.02 -11.13 -4.87
N GLY A 151 0.72 -11.24 -5.12
CA GLY A 151 -0.29 -11.27 -4.07
C GLY A 151 -1.53 -12.09 -4.36
N HIS A 152 -2.32 -12.30 -3.32
CA HIS A 152 -3.57 -13.03 -3.37
C HIS A 152 -4.67 -12.16 -2.77
N LEU A 153 -5.51 -11.63 -3.64
CA LEU A 153 -6.68 -10.84 -3.28
C LEU A 153 -7.85 -11.78 -2.99
N ASN A 154 -8.58 -11.47 -1.92
CA ASN A 154 -9.95 -11.91 -1.73
C ASN A 154 -10.77 -10.65 -1.45
N GLY A 155 -11.64 -10.28 -2.38
CA GLY A 155 -12.54 -9.13 -2.30
C GLY A 155 -13.91 -9.48 -1.72
N GLY A 156 -13.99 -10.55 -0.90
CA GLY A 156 -15.23 -11.08 -0.36
C GLY A 156 -15.81 -12.25 -1.18
N PHE A 157 -17.14 -12.34 -1.21
CA PHE A 157 -17.83 -13.51 -1.79
C PHE A 157 -17.58 -13.64 -3.30
N ALA A 158 -17.06 -14.80 -3.72
CA ALA A 158 -16.73 -15.12 -5.11
C ALA A 158 -15.79 -14.13 -5.83
N ARG A 159 -15.06 -13.29 -5.08
CA ARG A 159 -14.09 -12.33 -5.59
C ARG A 159 -12.69 -12.73 -5.10
N ALA A 160 -11.92 -13.41 -5.93
CA ALA A 160 -10.55 -13.78 -5.60
C ALA A 160 -9.67 -13.74 -6.85
N ALA A 161 -8.44 -13.25 -6.69
CA ALA A 161 -7.47 -13.13 -7.77
C ALA A 161 -6.05 -13.38 -7.25
N LEU A 162 -5.22 -13.99 -8.10
CA LEU A 162 -3.76 -13.95 -7.95
C LEU A 162 -3.27 -12.77 -8.78
N LEU A 163 -2.42 -11.94 -8.17
CA LEU A 163 -1.88 -10.73 -8.77
C LEU A 163 -0.36 -10.87 -8.87
N SER A 164 0.21 -10.48 -10.01
CA SER A 164 1.66 -10.38 -10.18
C SER A 164 2.25 -9.20 -9.38
N ALA A 165 3.58 -9.09 -9.35
CA ALA A 165 4.22 -7.94 -8.74
C ALA A 165 3.97 -6.67 -9.56
N GLU A 166 4.02 -6.78 -10.89
CA GLU A 166 3.77 -5.70 -11.85
C GLU A 166 2.34 -5.18 -11.77
N GLU A 167 1.38 -6.06 -11.52
CA GLU A 167 -0.02 -5.66 -11.30
C GLU A 167 -0.23 -4.95 -9.95
N LEU A 168 0.54 -5.31 -8.90
CA LEU A 168 0.39 -4.69 -7.58
C LEU A 168 1.18 -3.39 -7.42
N LEU A 169 2.27 -3.22 -8.15
CA LEU A 169 3.10 -2.03 -8.09
C LEU A 169 2.63 -0.98 -9.10
N THR A 170 2.82 0.28 -8.76
CA THR A 170 2.64 1.41 -9.67
C THR A 170 3.85 1.49 -10.59
N ASP A 171 3.62 1.59 -11.90
CA ASP A 171 4.70 1.88 -12.84
C ASP A 171 5.16 3.33 -12.63
N ILE A 172 6.44 3.47 -12.29
CA ILE A 172 7.08 4.75 -12.00
C ILE A 172 8.00 5.22 -13.13
N GLY A 173 8.02 4.51 -14.27
CA GLY A 173 8.78 4.90 -15.44
C GLY A 173 8.40 6.29 -15.93
N GLY A 174 9.37 7.20 -16.00
CA GLY A 174 9.16 8.59 -16.41
C GLY A 174 8.57 9.50 -15.33
N ALA A 175 8.37 9.01 -14.10
CA ALA A 175 7.84 9.77 -12.97
C ALA A 175 8.93 10.31 -12.03
N GLU A 176 10.19 10.39 -12.47
CA GLU A 176 11.31 10.85 -11.65
C GLU A 176 11.12 12.29 -11.18
N ALA A 177 10.57 13.14 -12.06
CA ALA A 177 10.27 14.53 -11.73
C ALA A 177 9.16 14.64 -10.67
N LEU A 178 8.14 13.78 -10.73
CA LEU A 178 7.10 13.69 -9.71
C LEU A 178 7.68 13.20 -8.38
N GLY A 179 8.49 12.14 -8.39
CA GLY A 179 9.13 11.61 -7.18
C GLY A 179 10.02 12.64 -6.49
N ALA A 180 10.78 13.44 -7.26
CA ALA A 180 11.59 14.53 -6.71
C ALA A 180 10.75 15.67 -6.12
N ALA A 181 9.56 15.93 -6.68
CA ALA A 181 8.67 17.00 -6.23
C ALA A 181 7.69 16.56 -5.10
N GLU A 182 7.55 15.26 -4.83
CA GLU A 182 6.53 14.70 -3.94
C GLU A 182 6.51 15.40 -2.57
N ALA A 183 7.65 15.45 -1.89
CA ALA A 183 7.71 15.96 -0.50
C ALA A 183 7.24 17.41 -0.41
N GLY A 184 7.67 18.28 -1.34
CA GLY A 184 7.25 19.67 -1.40
C GLY A 184 5.78 19.82 -1.79
N ALA A 185 5.26 18.98 -2.68
CA ALA A 185 3.84 18.99 -3.04
C ALA A 185 2.95 18.58 -1.86
N ILE A 186 3.35 17.57 -1.08
CA ILE A 186 2.64 17.15 0.14
C ILE A 186 2.62 18.28 1.17
N GLU A 187 3.76 18.90 1.44
CA GLU A 187 3.87 20.01 2.40
C GLU A 187 2.98 21.18 1.99
N HIS A 188 3.10 21.63 0.74
CA HIS A 188 2.31 22.73 0.20
C HIS A 188 0.80 22.45 0.27
N MET A 189 0.36 21.25 -0.16
CA MET A 189 -1.07 20.91 -0.12
C MET A 189 -1.62 20.85 1.30
N ASN A 190 -0.84 20.32 2.25
CA ASN A 190 -1.28 20.22 3.64
C ASN A 190 -1.26 21.59 4.36
N ALA A 191 -0.35 22.50 3.99
CA ALA A 191 -0.24 23.82 4.61
C ALA A 191 -1.24 24.83 4.02
N ASP A 192 -1.30 24.91 2.69
CA ASP A 192 -1.98 26.01 1.98
C ASP A 192 -3.35 25.59 1.41
N HIS A 193 -3.60 24.28 1.30
CA HIS A 193 -4.79 23.72 0.63
C HIS A 193 -5.50 22.64 1.45
N ALA A 194 -5.43 22.72 2.78
CA ALA A 194 -6.05 21.73 3.68
C ALA A 194 -7.59 21.62 3.49
N ASP A 195 -8.24 22.69 3.00
CA ASP A 195 -9.65 22.69 2.65
C ASP A 195 -9.94 21.78 1.43
N ALA A 196 -9.10 21.85 0.40
CA ALA A 196 -9.20 20.97 -0.77
C ALA A 196 -8.94 19.51 -0.38
N VAL A 197 -7.92 19.25 0.44
CA VAL A 197 -7.63 17.89 0.96
C VAL A 197 -8.81 17.32 1.75
N ARG A 198 -9.44 18.13 2.61
CA ARG A 198 -10.67 17.74 3.31
C ARG A 198 -11.78 17.39 2.30
N LEU A 199 -12.01 18.24 1.30
CA LEU A 199 -13.04 18.01 0.28
C LEU A 199 -12.80 16.73 -0.52
N TYR A 200 -11.55 16.41 -0.87
CA TYR A 200 -11.21 15.13 -1.50
C TYR A 200 -11.67 13.96 -0.64
N ALA A 201 -11.29 13.97 0.64
CA ALA A 201 -11.63 12.89 1.56
C ALA A 201 -13.15 12.75 1.75
N THR A 202 -13.85 13.86 2.00
CA THR A 202 -15.28 13.81 2.39
C THR A 202 -16.22 13.71 1.21
N LYS A 203 -15.97 14.44 0.12
CA LYS A 203 -16.89 14.54 -1.03
C LYS A 203 -16.61 13.50 -2.11
N LEU A 204 -15.35 13.14 -2.33
CA LEU A 204 -14.98 12.18 -3.37
C LEU A 204 -14.84 10.75 -2.84
N LEU A 205 -14.44 10.59 -1.58
CA LEU A 205 -14.11 9.26 -1.02
C LEU A 205 -15.04 8.81 0.11
N GLY A 206 -16.01 9.64 0.52
CA GLY A 206 -16.96 9.31 1.58
C GLY A 206 -16.34 9.23 2.98
N GLY A 207 -15.15 9.80 3.17
CA GLY A 207 -14.52 9.93 4.48
C GLY A 207 -15.33 10.82 5.42
N ARG A 208 -15.17 10.60 6.73
CA ARG A 208 -15.80 11.46 7.73
C ARG A 208 -15.19 12.86 7.74
N GLU A 209 -15.94 13.84 8.24
CA GLU A 209 -15.43 15.20 8.46
C GLU A 209 -14.23 15.22 9.42
N GLY A 210 -13.20 16.01 9.08
CA GLY A 210 -12.03 16.23 9.93
C GLY A 210 -10.78 16.71 9.19
N PRO A 211 -9.67 16.91 9.93
CA PRO A 211 -8.39 17.37 9.40
C PRO A 211 -7.64 16.25 8.65
N TRP A 212 -8.11 15.94 7.45
CA TRP A 212 -7.41 15.06 6.52
C TRP A 212 -6.13 15.71 6.00
N ARG A 213 -5.09 14.88 5.85
CA ARG A 213 -3.81 15.27 5.25
C ARG A 213 -3.38 14.26 4.20
N ILE A 214 -2.64 14.72 3.20
CA ILE A 214 -1.95 13.87 2.25
C ILE A 214 -0.72 13.26 2.94
N THR A 215 -0.53 11.96 2.80
CA THR A 215 0.62 11.20 3.35
C THR A 215 1.52 10.59 2.28
N GLY A 216 1.09 10.61 1.02
CA GLY A 216 1.85 10.10 -0.12
C GLY A 216 1.22 10.53 -1.44
N ILE A 217 2.06 10.74 -2.45
CA ILE A 217 1.67 11.02 -3.83
C ILE A 217 2.48 10.10 -4.73
N ASP A 218 1.81 9.45 -5.67
CA ASP A 218 2.45 8.65 -6.70
C ASP A 218 1.71 8.85 -8.04
N PRO A 219 2.18 8.26 -9.15
CA PRO A 219 1.57 8.47 -10.45
C PRO A 219 0.07 8.19 -10.49
N GLU A 220 -0.43 7.25 -9.69
CA GLU A 220 -1.81 6.79 -9.74
C GLU A 220 -2.72 7.48 -8.71
N GLY A 221 -2.20 8.31 -7.79
CA GLY A 221 -3.07 8.91 -6.79
C GLY A 221 -2.45 9.57 -5.56
N LEU A 222 -3.33 9.78 -4.57
CA LEU A 222 -3.01 10.35 -3.26
C LEU A 222 -3.39 9.38 -2.14
N ASP A 223 -2.50 9.25 -1.17
CA ASP A 223 -2.81 8.61 0.11
C ASP A 223 -3.22 9.70 1.11
N LEU A 224 -4.39 9.54 1.74
CA LEU A 224 -4.88 10.45 2.77
C LEU A 224 -4.97 9.75 4.12
N ALA A 225 -4.79 10.50 5.19
CA ALA A 225 -4.98 10.02 6.55
C ALA A 225 -5.63 11.07 7.47
N PHE A 226 -6.45 10.59 8.41
CA PHE A 226 -6.96 11.36 9.54
C PHE A 226 -7.07 10.45 10.77
N ALA A 227 -6.29 10.74 11.81
CA ALA A 227 -6.10 9.84 12.94
C ALA A 227 -5.67 8.44 12.47
N ASP A 228 -6.47 7.41 12.71
CA ASP A 228 -6.22 6.05 12.24
C ASP A 228 -6.92 5.73 10.91
N ASP A 229 -7.78 6.62 10.40
CA ASP A 229 -8.48 6.43 9.14
C ASP A 229 -7.60 6.78 7.96
N THR A 230 -7.77 6.01 6.89
CA THR A 230 -6.93 6.10 5.70
C THR A 230 -7.73 5.90 4.43
N LEU A 231 -7.46 6.73 3.43
CA LEU A 231 -8.13 6.69 2.14
C LEU A 231 -7.10 6.73 1.02
N ARG A 232 -7.49 6.18 -0.13
CA ARG A 232 -6.73 6.28 -1.39
C ARG A 232 -7.62 6.99 -2.40
N LEU A 233 -7.16 8.14 -2.89
CA LEU A 233 -7.74 8.78 -4.05
C LEU A 233 -7.00 8.27 -5.28
N VAL A 234 -7.73 7.70 -6.23
CA VAL A 234 -7.17 7.24 -7.52
C VAL A 234 -7.39 8.33 -8.56
N PHE A 235 -6.36 8.65 -9.35
CA PHE A 235 -6.49 9.57 -10.47
C PHE A 235 -7.10 8.87 -11.68
N ASP A 236 -7.84 9.63 -12.50
CA ASP A 236 -8.42 9.10 -13.75
C ASP A 236 -7.33 8.71 -14.76
N LYS A 237 -6.15 9.36 -14.69
CA LYS A 237 -4.97 9.07 -15.50
C LYS A 237 -3.70 9.23 -14.67
N PRO A 238 -2.67 8.41 -14.92
CA PRO A 238 -1.39 8.59 -14.25
C PRO A 238 -0.76 9.95 -14.52
N VAL A 239 -0.06 10.50 -13.52
CA VAL A 239 0.73 11.73 -13.63
C VAL A 239 2.21 11.43 -13.50
N GLN A 240 3.06 12.17 -14.21
CA GLN A 240 4.51 11.93 -14.26
C GLN A 240 5.34 13.12 -13.76
N ASP A 241 4.73 14.29 -13.60
CA ASP A 241 5.40 15.50 -13.15
C ASP A 241 4.50 16.41 -12.31
N ALA A 242 5.10 17.46 -11.75
CA ALA A 242 4.41 18.43 -10.88
C ALA A 242 3.35 19.26 -11.61
N THR A 243 3.49 19.49 -12.92
CA THR A 243 2.52 20.26 -13.71
C THR A 243 1.25 19.44 -13.90
N ALA A 244 1.40 18.19 -14.33
CA ALA A 244 0.30 17.25 -14.46
C ALA A 244 -0.39 17.01 -13.12
N LEU A 245 0.37 16.83 -12.03
CA LEU A 245 -0.16 16.72 -10.68
C LEU A 245 -1.03 17.94 -10.33
N ARG A 246 -0.49 19.16 -10.50
CA ARG A 246 -1.23 20.39 -10.16
C ARG A 246 -2.55 20.49 -10.92
N LEU A 247 -2.55 20.23 -12.23
CA LEU A 247 -3.77 20.27 -13.05
C LEU A 247 -4.79 19.25 -12.55
N THR A 248 -4.36 18.02 -12.25
CA THR A 248 -5.22 16.97 -11.68
C THR A 248 -5.82 17.40 -10.33
N LEU A 249 -5.02 17.98 -9.43
CA LEU A 249 -5.51 18.44 -8.12
C LEU A 249 -6.53 19.58 -8.23
N VAL A 250 -6.33 20.52 -9.15
CA VAL A 250 -7.30 21.60 -9.42
C VAL A 250 -8.62 21.01 -9.90
N HIS A 251 -8.56 20.10 -10.88
CA HIS A 251 -9.76 19.44 -11.39
C HIS A 251 -10.52 18.65 -10.31
N LEU A 252 -9.79 17.92 -9.45
CA LEU A 252 -10.39 17.21 -8.31
C LEU A 252 -11.04 18.19 -7.32
N ALA A 253 -10.48 19.38 -7.12
CA ALA A 253 -11.03 20.38 -6.19
C ALA A 253 -12.32 20.99 -6.73
N GLU A 254 -12.38 21.25 -8.04
CA GLU A 254 -13.61 21.67 -8.72
C GLU A 254 -14.69 20.60 -8.60
N LYS A 255 -14.35 19.34 -8.94
CA LYS A 255 -15.27 18.19 -8.84
C LYS A 255 -15.80 18.00 -7.41
N ALA A 256 -14.97 18.22 -6.39
CA ALA A 256 -15.37 18.07 -5.00
C ALA A 256 -16.26 19.22 -4.49
N ARG A 257 -16.22 20.39 -5.13
CA ARG A 257 -17.06 21.56 -4.78
C ARG A 257 -18.45 21.50 -5.41
N GLY A 258 -18.58 20.81 -6.54
CA GLY A 258 -19.82 20.69 -7.31
C GLY A 258 -19.91 21.73 -8.41
#